data_AF-A0A0C1Z7Q8-F1
#
_entry.id   AF-A0A0C1Z7Q8-F1
#
_cell.length_a   1.000
_cell.length_b   1.000
_cell.length_c   1.000
_cell.angle_alpha   90.00
_cell.angle_beta   90.00
_cell.angle_gamma   90.00
#
_symmetry.space_group_name_H-M   'P 1'
#
loop_
_entity.id
_entity.type
_entity.pdbx_description
1 polymer ?
#
loop_
_entity_poly.entity_id
_entity_poly.type
_entity_poly.pdbx_seq_one_letter_code
_entity_poly.pdbx_strand_id
1 'polypeptide(L)'
;MENQSADINEKCTSADTMMFLPVVDETDIVDSHSVDKVVHSIPESTAIFLPVPDVPDNEASIQNPEASKENISDAVEASYKKLSDDVLKYWKAIFQINDQFIDVVASALDYWDCPIEGERELFFFLCSVTSKSYQVDNGTNNPYAPCNADLNSVRQGLQVLAASKATFDPLLTTAYHEVRFEKETGRYKLTVGTNYKGKVLAAKQNGIIKDVMVRLVYSNDKFEWKGKDAIPRHYYDPFAPLKSRGSLIAGYTVSILDNQECMSHLVMASELSTLLDMSRDKDIVANWHEKMLLKSVINQTESTWHYFVPNKHDELSKKDRRTKLTEVGKYMTPFLSVYQLGVEKRKVINAIAYAITFFQDEATAVREAESILMAIYDDVELAKASSYSLISMVLALEKYSLSAMKGKDHVFFYASKNGVPTAEVGVMYKGYREIAFNKTFKGLLPPVDKIDYQVVRANDTFVYKGRYKMPEFRMAPIEQRGEVIGGYVAAHRGDKLIVSYVRRETMDKVAACAHSGIVKNKWPEKYAIKTILRQSFLDWL
;
A
#
# COMPACT_ATOMS: atom_id res chain seq x y z
N MET A 1 29.51 -13.72 40.30
CA MET A 1 28.10 -14.03 40.64
C MET A 1 27.33 -12.71 40.56
N GLU A 2 27.13 -12.06 39.41
CA GLU A 2 26.67 -12.50 38.07
C GLU A 2 25.34 -13.24 38.10
N ASN A 3 24.25 -12.49 37.84
CA ASN A 3 23.46 -12.53 36.58
C ASN A 3 22.30 -11.52 36.73
N GLN A 4 22.44 -10.28 36.26
CA GLN A 4 22.09 -9.79 34.91
C GLN A 4 20.64 -10.06 34.50
N SER A 5 19.84 -9.00 34.68
CA SER A 5 18.53 -8.73 34.10
C SER A 5 18.64 -8.54 32.60
N ALA A 6 17.93 -9.36 31.82
CA ALA A 6 17.79 -9.17 30.39
C ALA A 6 16.59 -8.26 30.09
N ASP A 7 16.88 -7.17 29.38
CA ASP A 7 15.93 -6.25 28.77
C ASP A 7 14.96 -6.98 27.84
N ILE A 8 13.66 -6.79 28.08
CA ILE A 8 12.59 -7.20 27.18
C ILE A 8 12.35 -6.05 26.20
N ASN A 9 12.97 -6.15 25.03
CA ASN A 9 12.74 -5.26 23.89
C ASN A 9 12.21 -6.10 22.70
N GLU A 10 11.04 -6.72 22.88
CA GLU A 10 10.27 -7.33 21.79
C GLU A 10 9.37 -6.26 21.17
N LYS A 11 9.82 -5.67 20.05
CA LYS A 11 8.97 -4.86 19.19
C LYS A 11 8.05 -5.80 18.39
N CYS A 12 6.74 -5.65 18.59
CA CYS A 12 5.67 -6.29 17.83
C CYS A 12 5.90 -6.26 16.31
N THR A 13 6.21 -7.40 15.72
CA THR A 13 6.22 -7.62 14.27
C THR A 13 5.47 -8.91 13.93
N SER A 14 4.13 -8.88 13.91
CA SER A 14 3.30 -9.66 12.97
C SER A 14 1.81 -9.62 13.34
N ALA A 15 0.99 -8.91 12.55
CA ALA A 15 -0.31 -9.42 12.12
C ALA A 15 -0.61 -8.87 10.73
N ASP A 16 -1.31 -9.69 9.97
CA ASP A 16 -1.62 -9.50 8.57
C ASP A 16 -2.12 -8.10 8.20
N THR A 17 -1.33 -7.48 7.32
CA THR A 17 -1.63 -6.29 6.53
C THR A 17 -2.33 -5.17 7.31
N MET A 18 -1.67 -4.67 8.35
CA MET A 18 -1.71 -3.24 8.65
C MET A 18 -0.44 -2.60 8.12
N MET A 19 -0.46 -2.12 6.87
CA MET A 19 0.47 -1.06 6.54
C MET A 19 0.05 0.19 7.28
N PHE A 20 0.81 0.46 8.32
CA PHE A 20 1.01 1.77 8.89
C PHE A 20 1.61 2.65 7.80
N LEU A 21 1.08 3.86 7.64
CA LEU A 21 1.82 4.89 6.95
C LEU A 21 2.95 5.31 7.92
N PRO A 22 4.20 4.95 7.63
CA PRO A 22 5.33 5.11 8.55
C PRO A 22 5.45 6.58 8.99
N VAL A 23 5.48 6.82 10.30
CA VAL A 23 5.91 8.11 10.85
C VAL A 23 7.42 8.06 10.95
N VAL A 24 8.11 8.73 10.02
CA VAL A 24 9.56 8.96 10.08
C VAL A 24 9.80 10.46 10.08
N ASP A 25 10.74 10.87 10.92
CA ASP A 25 11.16 12.24 11.23
C ASP A 25 11.92 12.87 10.06
N GLU A 26 11.62 14.13 9.75
CA GLU A 26 12.18 14.89 8.61
C GLU A 26 13.42 15.73 8.98
N THR A 27 14.14 15.43 10.09
CA THR A 27 15.16 16.38 10.61
C THR A 27 16.59 15.88 10.83
N ASP A 28 16.99 14.70 10.35
CA ASP A 28 18.41 14.31 10.41
C ASP A 28 19.13 14.67 9.10
N ILE A 29 19.31 15.97 8.88
CA ILE A 29 20.26 16.52 7.90
C ILE A 29 21.29 17.32 8.71
N VAL A 30 22.46 16.73 8.95
CA VAL A 30 23.60 17.43 9.54
C VAL A 30 24.65 17.63 8.46
N ASP A 31 24.98 18.91 8.24
CA ASP A 31 26.10 19.38 7.45
C ASP A 31 27.40 18.68 7.82
N SER A 32 28.13 18.16 6.83
CA SER A 32 29.57 18.04 6.94
C SER A 32 30.24 18.40 5.61
N HIS A 33 30.85 19.58 5.61
CA HIS A 33 31.80 20.02 4.59
C HIS A 33 33.20 19.49 4.90
N SER A 34 34.00 19.35 3.82
CA SER A 34 35.45 19.07 3.76
C SER A 34 35.82 17.59 4.00
N VAL A 35 36.71 16.91 3.25
CA VAL A 35 38.02 17.29 2.70
C VAL A 35 38.44 16.33 1.56
N ASP A 36 39.13 16.91 0.57
CA ASP A 36 40.14 16.46 -0.40
C ASP A 36 40.02 15.23 -1.33
N LYS A 37 40.32 15.58 -2.59
CA LYS A 37 40.60 14.75 -3.77
C LYS A 37 41.89 13.94 -3.58
N VAL A 38 41.83 12.65 -3.89
CA VAL A 38 42.98 11.92 -4.46
C VAL A 38 42.49 11.07 -5.63
N VAL A 39 42.98 11.43 -6.81
CA VAL A 39 42.75 10.74 -8.09
C VAL A 39 43.74 9.60 -8.20
N HIS A 40 43.26 8.36 -8.28
CA HIS A 40 44.03 7.26 -8.83
C HIS A 40 43.24 6.57 -9.93
N SER A 41 43.75 6.71 -11.15
CA SER A 41 43.35 6.01 -12.36
C SER A 41 43.73 4.53 -12.28
N ILE A 42 42.76 3.63 -12.44
CA ILE A 42 42.97 2.18 -12.60
C ILE A 42 42.01 1.68 -13.70
N PRO A 43 42.44 0.72 -14.57
CA PRO A 43 42.08 0.67 -15.98
C PRO A 43 40.70 0.07 -16.29
N GLU A 44 40.24 0.40 -17.50
CA GLU A 44 39.09 -0.15 -18.20
C GLU A 44 39.08 -1.69 -18.18
N SER A 45 38.06 -2.28 -17.57
CA SER A 45 37.69 -3.67 -17.83
C SER A 45 36.19 -3.78 -18.13
N THR A 46 35.92 -3.84 -19.42
CA THR A 46 34.79 -4.46 -20.14
C THR A 46 33.44 -4.51 -19.43
N ALA A 47 32.57 -3.57 -19.81
CA ALA A 47 31.15 -3.55 -19.49
C ALA A 47 30.44 -4.82 -20.00
N ILE A 48 29.69 -5.49 -19.12
CA ILE A 48 28.62 -6.40 -19.52
C ILE A 48 27.32 -5.68 -19.18
N PHE A 49 26.84 -4.84 -20.09
CA PHE A 49 25.46 -4.39 -20.03
C PHE A 49 24.57 -5.62 -20.20
N LEU A 50 23.50 -5.71 -19.39
CA LEU A 50 22.43 -6.67 -19.66
C LEU A 50 21.95 -6.40 -21.10
N PRO A 51 21.88 -7.41 -21.98
CA PRO A 51 21.10 -7.26 -23.18
C PRO A 51 19.66 -7.04 -22.72
N VAL A 52 19.14 -5.84 -22.99
CA VAL A 52 17.69 -5.64 -23.02
C VAL A 52 17.20 -6.50 -24.18
N PRO A 53 16.12 -7.30 -24.03
CA PRO A 53 15.67 -8.16 -25.11
C PRO A 53 15.39 -7.35 -26.37
N ASP A 54 16.11 -7.67 -27.45
CA ASP A 54 15.82 -7.18 -28.79
C ASP A 54 14.43 -7.67 -29.20
N VAL A 55 13.60 -6.74 -29.66
CA VAL A 55 12.39 -7.10 -30.40
C VAL A 55 12.85 -7.65 -31.75
N PRO A 56 12.39 -8.82 -32.21
CA PRO A 56 12.80 -9.34 -33.50
C PRO A 56 12.37 -8.40 -34.63
N ASP A 57 13.36 -7.83 -35.33
CA ASP A 57 13.18 -7.17 -36.62
C ASP A 57 12.75 -8.22 -37.66
N ASN A 58 11.44 -8.35 -37.89
CA ASN A 58 10.94 -9.10 -39.02
C ASN A 58 10.90 -8.20 -40.27
N GLU A 59 12.07 -7.94 -40.86
CA GLU A 59 12.16 -7.68 -42.30
C GLU A 59 11.98 -9.01 -43.06
N ALA A 60 10.73 -9.46 -43.17
CA ALA A 60 10.36 -10.53 -44.09
C ALA A 60 9.44 -9.94 -45.16
N SER A 61 9.91 -9.99 -46.40
CA SER A 61 9.25 -9.57 -47.64
C SER A 61 7.75 -9.87 -47.65
N ILE A 62 6.94 -8.80 -47.67
CA ILE A 62 5.48 -8.88 -47.73
C ILE A 62 5.04 -9.32 -49.12
N GLN A 63 4.57 -10.56 -49.24
CA GLN A 63 3.53 -10.91 -50.20
C GLN A 63 2.21 -11.12 -49.42
N ASN A 64 1.22 -10.31 -49.78
CA ASN A 64 -0.18 -10.28 -49.31
C ASN A 64 -0.46 -9.63 -47.91
N PRO A 65 -1.04 -8.41 -47.83
CA PRO A 65 -1.13 -7.61 -46.59
C PRO A 65 -2.32 -7.88 -45.65
N GLU A 66 -3.29 -8.71 -46.02
CA GLU A 66 -4.55 -8.82 -45.28
C GLU A 66 -4.70 -10.12 -44.45
N ALA A 67 -3.99 -11.20 -44.77
CA ALA A 67 -4.05 -12.46 -44.00
C ALA A 67 -2.96 -12.59 -42.90
N SER A 68 -2.01 -11.65 -42.85
CA SER A 68 -0.85 -11.69 -41.93
C SER A 68 -1.02 -10.83 -40.67
N LYS A 69 -1.99 -9.90 -40.63
CA LYS A 69 -2.16 -9.00 -39.47
C LYS A 69 -2.81 -9.66 -38.25
N GLU A 70 -3.71 -10.63 -38.43
CA GLU A 70 -4.32 -11.37 -37.31
C GLU A 70 -3.32 -12.37 -36.69
N ASN A 71 -2.58 -13.13 -37.51
CA ASN A 71 -1.62 -14.12 -37.02
C ASN A 71 -0.39 -13.51 -36.32
N ILE A 72 0.05 -12.30 -36.71
CA ILE A 72 1.15 -11.60 -36.04
C ILE A 72 0.70 -11.00 -34.69
N SER A 73 -0.54 -10.52 -34.59
CA SER A 73 -1.11 -10.02 -33.34
C SER A 73 -1.15 -11.11 -32.26
N ASP A 74 -1.62 -12.31 -32.61
CA ASP A 74 -1.76 -13.42 -31.67
C ASP A 74 -0.40 -14.01 -31.26
N ALA A 75 0.56 -14.09 -32.18
CA ALA A 75 1.92 -14.55 -31.89
C ALA A 75 2.72 -13.56 -31.01
N VAL A 76 2.53 -12.26 -31.21
CA VAL A 76 3.10 -11.21 -30.37
C VAL A 76 2.39 -11.17 -29.00
N GLU A 77 1.08 -11.34 -28.95
CA GLU A 77 0.34 -11.40 -27.69
C GLU A 77 0.66 -12.68 -26.88
N ALA A 78 1.00 -13.78 -27.56
CA ALA A 78 1.51 -15.00 -26.94
C ALA A 78 2.96 -14.87 -26.41
N SER A 79 3.82 -14.04 -27.02
CA SER A 79 5.20 -13.86 -26.56
C SER A 79 5.30 -13.03 -25.27
N TYR A 80 4.33 -12.15 -24.99
CA TYR A 80 4.25 -11.36 -23.75
C TYR A 80 3.66 -12.12 -22.55
N LYS A 81 3.10 -13.32 -22.77
CA LYS A 81 2.46 -14.12 -21.70
C LYS A 81 3.43 -14.90 -20.81
N LYS A 82 4.72 -14.84 -21.12
CA LYS A 82 5.79 -15.41 -20.29
C LYS A 82 6.84 -14.35 -19.99
N LEU A 83 7.37 -14.35 -18.77
CA LEU A 83 8.57 -13.56 -18.47
C LEU A 83 9.74 -14.03 -19.33
N SER A 84 10.56 -13.10 -19.79
CA SER A 84 11.81 -13.46 -20.48
C SER A 84 12.75 -14.19 -19.52
N ASP A 85 13.59 -15.08 -20.07
CA ASP A 85 14.52 -15.87 -19.27
C ASP A 85 15.51 -14.98 -18.50
N ASP A 86 15.89 -13.82 -19.06
CA ASP A 86 16.74 -12.83 -18.39
C ASP A 86 16.06 -12.18 -17.19
N VAL A 87 14.77 -11.84 -17.30
CA VAL A 87 14.00 -11.29 -16.19
C VAL A 87 13.84 -12.34 -15.09
N LEU A 88 13.53 -13.58 -15.45
CA LEU A 88 13.40 -14.68 -14.50
C LEU A 88 14.72 -14.97 -13.77
N LYS A 89 15.84 -14.99 -14.51
CA LYS A 89 17.19 -15.12 -13.94
C LYS A 89 17.51 -13.96 -12.99
N TYR A 90 17.11 -12.75 -13.36
CA TYR A 90 17.30 -11.58 -12.49
C TYR A 90 16.48 -11.69 -11.21
N TRP A 91 15.21 -12.10 -11.29
CA TRP A 91 14.35 -12.34 -10.12
C TRP A 91 14.98 -13.36 -9.16
N LYS A 92 15.46 -14.49 -9.67
CA LYS A 92 16.16 -15.51 -8.86
C LYS A 92 17.37 -14.93 -8.13
N ALA A 93 18.17 -14.11 -8.82
CA ALA A 93 19.36 -13.49 -8.25
C ALA A 93 19.06 -12.47 -7.13
N ILE A 94 17.96 -11.71 -7.23
CA ILE A 94 17.65 -10.65 -6.26
C ILE A 94 16.81 -11.13 -5.07
N PHE A 95 15.91 -12.11 -5.25
CA PHE A 95 15.07 -12.59 -4.15
C PHE A 95 15.77 -13.66 -3.30
N GLN A 96 16.63 -14.49 -3.92
CA GLN A 96 17.41 -15.52 -3.22
C GLN A 96 16.56 -16.45 -2.34
N ILE A 97 15.35 -16.76 -2.80
CA ILE A 97 14.46 -17.78 -2.25
C ILE A 97 14.42 -18.98 -3.21
N ASN A 98 13.68 -20.04 -2.85
CA ASN A 98 13.57 -21.26 -3.65
C ASN A 98 13.24 -20.96 -5.13
N ASP A 99 14.12 -21.37 -6.06
CA ASP A 99 13.94 -21.17 -7.50
C ASP A 99 12.62 -21.75 -8.03
N GLN A 100 12.19 -22.91 -7.53
CA GLN A 100 10.91 -23.52 -7.92
C GLN A 100 9.72 -22.65 -7.50
N PHE A 101 9.83 -21.96 -6.37
CA PHE A 101 8.82 -21.01 -5.93
C PHE A 101 8.73 -19.84 -6.92
N ILE A 102 9.87 -19.26 -7.29
CA ILE A 102 9.94 -18.15 -8.25
C ILE A 102 9.39 -18.58 -9.62
N ASP A 103 9.73 -19.80 -10.07
CA ASP A 103 9.22 -20.35 -11.34
C ASP A 103 7.69 -20.50 -11.34
N VAL A 104 7.11 -20.95 -10.23
CA VAL A 104 5.65 -21.04 -10.08
C VAL A 104 5.01 -19.67 -10.09
N VAL A 105 5.59 -18.68 -9.40
CA VAL A 105 5.09 -17.30 -9.41
C VAL A 105 5.17 -16.70 -10.81
N ALA A 106 6.30 -16.85 -11.49
CA ALA A 106 6.47 -16.38 -12.86
C ALA A 106 5.48 -17.02 -13.84
N SER A 107 5.16 -18.31 -13.67
CA SER A 107 4.17 -19.02 -14.49
C SER A 107 2.74 -18.52 -14.31
N ALA A 108 2.46 -17.75 -13.24
CA ALA A 108 1.14 -17.20 -12.97
C ALA A 108 0.84 -15.92 -13.75
N LEU A 109 1.78 -15.44 -14.59
CA LEU A 109 1.62 -14.24 -15.41
C LEU A 109 0.35 -14.27 -16.27
N ASP A 110 -0.01 -15.46 -16.76
CA ASP A 110 -1.19 -15.73 -17.57
C ASP A 110 -2.53 -15.45 -16.88
N TYR A 111 -2.54 -15.26 -15.55
CA TYR A 111 -3.76 -14.90 -14.83
C TYR A 111 -4.14 -13.44 -14.99
N TRP A 112 -3.24 -12.60 -15.52
CA TRP A 112 -3.50 -11.19 -15.77
C TRP A 112 -3.76 -10.90 -17.24
N ASP A 113 -4.79 -10.09 -17.48
CA ASP A 113 -5.14 -9.60 -18.81
C ASP A 113 -4.06 -8.73 -19.44
N CYS A 114 -3.31 -7.98 -18.63
CA CYS A 114 -2.19 -7.16 -19.04
C CYS A 114 -0.91 -7.76 -18.45
N PRO A 115 0.00 -8.33 -19.27
CA PRO A 115 1.21 -8.97 -18.75
C PRO A 115 2.13 -8.03 -17.97
N ILE A 116 2.22 -6.74 -18.34
CA ILE A 116 3.03 -5.77 -17.59
C ILE A 116 2.43 -5.53 -16.20
N GLU A 117 1.10 -5.46 -16.09
CA GLU A 117 0.43 -5.39 -14.79
C GLU A 117 0.69 -6.65 -13.97
N GLY A 118 0.53 -7.82 -14.60
CA GLY A 118 0.79 -9.11 -13.96
C GLY A 118 2.22 -9.22 -13.45
N GLU A 119 3.20 -8.84 -14.25
CA GLU A 119 4.61 -8.85 -13.83
C GLU A 119 4.82 -7.97 -12.59
N ARG A 120 4.25 -6.77 -12.58
CA ARG A 120 4.33 -5.87 -11.41
C ARG A 120 3.67 -6.48 -10.17
N GLU A 121 2.47 -7.01 -10.31
CA GLU A 121 1.71 -7.57 -9.17
C GLU A 121 2.38 -8.85 -8.60
N LEU A 122 2.93 -9.68 -9.48
CA LEU A 122 3.75 -10.83 -9.10
C LEU A 122 5.06 -10.39 -8.40
N PHE A 123 5.67 -9.30 -8.85
CA PHE A 123 6.84 -8.72 -8.18
C PHE A 123 6.51 -8.25 -6.76
N PHE A 124 5.39 -7.54 -6.56
CA PHE A 124 4.92 -7.13 -5.24
C PHE A 124 4.62 -8.33 -4.34
N PHE A 125 4.00 -9.39 -4.89
CA PHE A 125 3.79 -10.64 -4.17
C PHE A 125 5.11 -11.25 -3.69
N LEU A 126 6.12 -11.35 -4.56
CA LEU A 126 7.45 -11.87 -4.19
C LEU A 126 8.11 -11.02 -3.12
N CYS A 127 8.01 -9.69 -3.20
CA CYS A 127 8.51 -8.80 -2.15
C CYS A 127 7.84 -9.11 -0.81
N SER A 128 6.51 -9.25 -0.78
CA SER A 128 5.76 -9.56 0.44
C SER A 128 6.13 -10.93 1.02
N VAL A 129 6.20 -11.97 0.18
CA VAL A 129 6.60 -13.34 0.56
C VAL A 129 8.01 -13.34 1.13
N THR A 130 8.95 -12.70 0.45
CA THR A 130 10.36 -12.66 0.83
C THR A 130 10.53 -11.95 2.17
N SER A 131 10.00 -10.73 2.30
CA SER A 131 10.07 -9.98 3.56
C SER A 131 9.44 -10.72 4.74
N LYS A 132 8.24 -11.30 4.58
CA LYS A 132 7.60 -12.09 5.65
C LYS A 132 8.36 -13.37 5.96
N SER A 133 9.01 -14.00 4.98
CA SER A 133 9.83 -15.20 5.21
C SER A 133 11.08 -14.91 6.04
N TYR A 134 11.63 -13.69 5.96
CA TYR A 134 12.74 -13.28 6.82
C TYR A 134 12.32 -12.82 8.22
N GLN A 135 11.03 -12.52 8.42
CA GLN A 135 10.49 -12.04 9.70
C GLN A 135 10.03 -13.16 10.64
N VAL A 136 9.74 -14.35 10.11
CA VAL A 136 9.39 -15.51 10.95
C VAL A 136 10.64 -16.06 11.66
N ASP A 137 10.46 -16.69 12.81
CA ASP A 137 11.54 -17.32 13.57
C ASP A 137 12.34 -18.29 12.70
N ASN A 138 13.67 -18.30 12.79
CA ASN A 138 14.56 -19.07 11.89
C ASN A 138 14.48 -18.69 10.39
N GLY A 139 13.82 -17.57 10.05
CA GLY A 139 13.79 -16.98 8.71
C GLY A 139 13.28 -17.94 7.64
N THR A 140 13.95 -17.96 6.49
CA THR A 140 13.59 -18.79 5.34
C THR A 140 13.69 -20.29 5.58
N ASN A 141 14.27 -20.73 6.71
CA ASN A 141 14.29 -22.15 7.11
C ASN A 141 13.02 -22.56 7.88
N ASN A 142 12.15 -21.62 8.25
CA ASN A 142 10.91 -21.92 8.96
C ASN A 142 9.90 -22.60 8.02
N PRO A 143 9.27 -23.72 8.40
CA PRO A 143 8.20 -24.32 7.60
C PRO A 143 6.99 -23.40 7.37
N TYR A 144 6.74 -22.45 8.28
CA TYR A 144 5.71 -21.43 8.16
C TYR A 144 6.15 -20.21 7.34
N ALA A 145 7.41 -20.17 6.87
CA ALA A 145 7.85 -19.12 5.94
C ALA A 145 7.05 -19.23 4.64
N PRO A 146 6.46 -18.13 4.14
CA PRO A 146 5.71 -18.10 2.88
C PRO A 146 6.44 -18.72 1.67
N CYS A 147 7.77 -18.58 1.60
CA CYS A 147 8.57 -19.18 0.53
C CYS A 147 8.64 -20.72 0.56
N ASN A 148 8.24 -21.37 1.67
CA ASN A 148 8.26 -22.81 1.86
C ASN A 148 6.89 -23.48 1.72
N ALA A 149 5.87 -22.70 1.35
CA ALA A 149 4.52 -23.22 1.17
C ALA A 149 4.41 -24.18 -0.03
N ASP A 150 3.39 -25.04 0.01
CA ASP A 150 3.04 -25.94 -1.07
C ASP A 150 2.79 -25.16 -2.37
N LEU A 151 3.51 -25.53 -3.44
CA LEU A 151 3.51 -24.80 -4.70
C LEU A 151 2.12 -24.75 -5.38
N ASN A 152 1.26 -25.75 -5.17
CA ASN A 152 -0.10 -25.71 -5.71
C ASN A 152 -0.96 -24.69 -4.95
N SER A 153 -0.79 -24.58 -3.63
CA SER A 153 -1.45 -23.54 -2.84
C SER A 153 -1.00 -22.13 -3.24
N VAL A 154 0.28 -21.94 -3.56
CA VAL A 154 0.81 -20.67 -4.09
C VAL A 154 0.13 -20.32 -5.42
N ARG A 155 0.06 -21.27 -6.36
CA ARG A 155 -0.61 -21.08 -7.66
C ARG A 155 -2.08 -20.69 -7.50
N GLN A 156 -2.82 -21.38 -6.64
CA GLN A 156 -4.23 -21.06 -6.34
C GLN A 156 -4.36 -19.68 -5.70
N GLY A 157 -3.47 -19.32 -4.78
CA GLY A 157 -3.43 -17.99 -4.17
C GLY A 157 -3.22 -16.88 -5.20
N LEU A 158 -2.35 -17.09 -6.19
CA LEU A 158 -2.12 -16.13 -7.28
C LEU A 158 -3.32 -16.00 -8.23
N GLN A 159 -4.06 -17.09 -8.47
CA GLN A 159 -5.33 -17.02 -9.21
C GLN A 159 -6.36 -16.15 -8.47
N VAL A 160 -6.48 -16.33 -7.15
CA VAL A 160 -7.36 -15.50 -6.30
C VAL A 160 -6.91 -14.04 -6.31
N LEU A 161 -5.60 -13.78 -6.24
CA LEU A 161 -5.04 -12.43 -6.31
C LEU A 161 -5.45 -11.73 -7.61
N ALA A 162 -5.23 -12.38 -8.76
CA ALA A 162 -5.58 -11.85 -10.06
C ALA A 162 -7.10 -11.62 -10.21
N ALA A 163 -7.91 -12.61 -9.85
CA ALA A 163 -9.37 -12.54 -9.96
C ALA A 163 -9.98 -11.45 -9.07
N SER A 164 -9.44 -11.24 -7.87
CA SER A 164 -9.91 -10.20 -6.94
C SER A 164 -9.38 -8.81 -7.25
N LYS A 165 -8.41 -8.68 -8.18
CA LYS A 165 -7.65 -7.44 -8.46
C LYS A 165 -7.04 -6.82 -7.21
N ALA A 166 -6.77 -7.65 -6.19
CA ALA A 166 -6.07 -7.22 -5.00
C ALA A 166 -4.56 -7.12 -5.28
N THR A 167 -3.85 -6.42 -4.42
CA THR A 167 -2.43 -6.10 -4.63
C THR A 167 -1.63 -6.16 -3.33
N PHE A 168 -0.38 -6.63 -3.45
CA PHE A 168 0.63 -6.58 -2.39
C PHE A 168 1.48 -5.30 -2.39
N ASP A 169 1.08 -4.31 -3.21
CA ASP A 169 1.67 -2.98 -3.30
C ASP A 169 1.97 -2.34 -1.92
N PRO A 170 3.16 -1.75 -1.72
CA PRO A 170 3.61 -1.17 -0.45
C PRO A 170 3.04 0.21 -0.12
N LEU A 171 2.16 0.79 -0.95
CA LEU A 171 1.44 2.03 -0.67
C LEU A 171 -0.05 1.80 -0.40
N LEU A 172 -0.69 0.92 -1.17
CA LEU A 172 -2.11 0.56 -1.02
C LEU A 172 -2.31 -0.95 -1.01
N THR A 173 -1.77 -1.63 -0.01
CA THR A 173 -1.96 -3.08 0.10
C THR A 173 -3.42 -3.44 0.32
N THR A 174 -4.00 -4.19 -0.60
CA THR A 174 -5.37 -4.71 -0.55
C THR A 174 -5.41 -6.23 -0.39
N ALA A 175 -4.28 -6.91 -0.55
CA ALA A 175 -4.11 -8.34 -0.33
C ALA A 175 -3.47 -8.68 1.02
N TYR A 176 -3.59 -9.94 1.42
CA TYR A 176 -2.80 -10.55 2.48
C TYR A 176 -2.52 -12.02 2.10
N HIS A 177 -1.50 -12.60 2.70
CA HIS A 177 -1.26 -14.03 2.64
C HIS A 177 -0.96 -14.58 4.03
N GLU A 178 -1.37 -15.82 4.26
CA GLU A 178 -1.12 -16.58 5.49
C GLU A 178 -0.69 -18.00 5.13
N VAL A 179 0.24 -18.56 5.91
CA VAL A 179 0.64 -19.96 5.81
C VAL A 179 0.06 -20.76 6.96
N ARG A 180 -0.63 -21.85 6.66
CA ARG A 180 -1.20 -22.77 7.66
C ARG A 180 -0.78 -24.20 7.40
N PHE A 181 -0.44 -24.92 8.46
CA PHE A 181 -0.27 -26.36 8.39
C PHE A 181 -1.63 -27.04 8.25
N GLU A 182 -1.83 -27.77 7.15
CA GLU A 182 -3.02 -28.56 6.92
C GLU A 182 -2.75 -30.01 7.32
N LYS A 183 -3.42 -30.45 8.40
CA LYS A 183 -3.23 -31.79 8.97
C LYS A 183 -3.55 -32.92 7.99
N GLU A 184 -4.53 -32.71 7.11
CA GLU A 184 -5.01 -33.73 6.17
C GLU A 184 -3.97 -34.06 5.10
N THR A 185 -3.29 -33.04 4.56
CA THR A 185 -2.26 -33.22 3.52
C THR A 185 -0.85 -33.30 4.09
N GLY A 186 -0.66 -32.90 5.36
CA GLY A 186 0.67 -32.80 5.98
C GLY A 186 1.52 -31.67 5.38
N ARG A 187 0.91 -30.68 4.73
CA ARG A 187 1.60 -29.60 4.01
C ARG A 187 1.30 -28.24 4.60
N TYR A 188 2.21 -27.29 4.39
CA TYR A 188 2.04 -25.89 4.71
C TYR A 188 1.39 -25.20 3.51
N LYS A 189 0.12 -24.80 3.63
CA LYS A 189 -0.63 -24.13 2.56
C LYS A 189 -0.59 -22.63 2.72
N LEU A 190 -0.24 -21.94 1.64
CA LEU A 190 -0.38 -20.49 1.54
C LEU A 190 -1.78 -20.16 1.02
N THR A 191 -2.49 -19.31 1.74
CA THR A 191 -3.78 -18.74 1.30
C THR A 191 -3.56 -17.26 1.03
N VAL A 192 -3.97 -16.80 -0.16
CA VAL A 192 -4.07 -15.37 -0.48
C VAL A 192 -5.52 -14.93 -0.33
N GLY A 193 -5.74 -13.77 0.27
CA GLY A 193 -7.06 -13.18 0.39
C GLY A 193 -7.03 -11.67 0.27
N THR A 194 -8.22 -11.10 0.16
CA THR A 194 -8.42 -9.65 0.10
C THR A 194 -8.72 -9.10 1.49
N ASN A 195 -7.97 -8.11 1.93
CA ASN A 195 -8.22 -7.46 3.21
C ASN A 195 -9.48 -6.56 3.12
N TYR A 196 -9.97 -6.08 4.25
CA TYR A 196 -11.23 -5.31 4.28
C TYR A 196 -11.20 -4.06 3.39
N LYS A 197 -10.05 -3.40 3.22
CA LYS A 197 -9.91 -2.24 2.34
C LYS A 197 -10.00 -2.66 0.88
N GLY A 198 -9.33 -3.76 0.53
CA GLY A 198 -9.42 -4.37 -0.78
C GLY A 198 -10.84 -4.79 -1.14
N LYS A 199 -11.58 -5.35 -0.19
CA LYS A 199 -12.99 -5.71 -0.36
C LYS A 199 -13.86 -4.51 -0.68
N VAL A 200 -13.70 -3.43 0.09
CA VAL A 200 -14.40 -2.16 -0.16
C VAL A 200 -14.02 -1.59 -1.53
N LEU A 201 -12.71 -1.54 -1.85
CA LEU A 201 -12.23 -0.99 -3.11
C LEU A 201 -12.74 -1.80 -4.30
N ALA A 202 -12.68 -3.13 -4.23
CA ALA A 202 -13.20 -4.01 -5.28
C ALA A 202 -14.72 -3.84 -5.45
N ALA A 203 -15.48 -3.76 -4.35
CA ALA A 203 -16.91 -3.51 -4.42
C ALA A 203 -17.25 -2.15 -5.05
N LYS A 204 -16.46 -1.10 -4.74
CA LYS A 204 -16.61 0.21 -5.40
C LYS A 204 -16.22 0.15 -6.89
N GLN A 205 -15.11 -0.49 -7.23
CA GLN A 205 -14.62 -0.60 -8.63
C GLN A 205 -15.57 -1.39 -9.53
N ASN A 206 -16.26 -2.38 -8.96
CA ASN A 206 -17.27 -3.16 -9.65
C ASN A 206 -18.65 -2.49 -9.68
N GLY A 207 -18.78 -1.26 -9.15
CA GLY A 207 -20.04 -0.52 -9.09
C GLY A 207 -21.10 -1.11 -8.17
N ILE A 208 -20.73 -2.01 -7.26
CA ILE A 208 -21.67 -2.63 -6.31
C ILE A 208 -22.09 -1.63 -5.24
N ILE A 209 -21.12 -0.86 -4.73
CA ILE A 209 -21.35 0.21 -3.75
C ILE A 209 -20.69 1.51 -4.22
N LYS A 210 -21.29 2.64 -3.88
CA LYS A 210 -20.66 3.97 -4.01
C LYS A 210 -19.79 4.30 -2.81
N ASP A 211 -20.27 4.00 -1.61
CA ASP A 211 -19.55 4.25 -0.37
C ASP A 211 -19.99 3.26 0.70
N VAL A 212 -19.17 3.12 1.73
CA VAL A 212 -19.54 2.41 2.95
C VAL A 212 -19.04 3.18 4.15
N MET A 213 -19.95 3.44 5.07
CA MET A 213 -19.64 3.95 6.40
C MET A 213 -19.67 2.79 7.39
N VAL A 214 -18.70 2.73 8.30
CA VAL A 214 -18.74 1.83 9.46
C VAL A 214 -18.63 2.63 10.76
N ARG A 215 -19.41 2.29 11.78
CA ARG A 215 -19.43 2.96 13.08
C ARG A 215 -19.66 1.98 14.22
N LEU A 216 -19.18 2.34 15.41
CA LEU A 216 -19.44 1.63 16.66
C LEU A 216 -20.41 2.43 17.52
N VAL A 217 -21.28 1.70 18.22
CA VAL A 217 -22.33 2.22 19.09
C VAL A 217 -22.02 1.78 20.52
N TYR A 218 -22.05 2.73 21.43
CA TYR A 218 -21.79 2.58 22.85
C TYR A 218 -23.02 3.00 23.68
N SER A 219 -23.05 2.58 24.93
CA SER A 219 -24.24 2.71 25.79
C SER A 219 -24.73 4.11 26.07
N ASN A 220 -23.85 5.11 26.00
CA ASN A 220 -24.22 6.51 26.25
C ASN A 220 -24.52 7.28 24.96
N ASP A 221 -24.46 6.61 23.81
CA ASP A 221 -24.84 7.21 22.54
C ASP A 221 -26.35 7.29 22.39
N LYS A 222 -26.82 8.26 21.60
CA LYS A 222 -28.21 8.28 21.14
C LYS A 222 -28.30 7.54 19.81
N PHE A 223 -28.65 6.26 19.89
CA PHE A 223 -28.75 5.38 18.72
C PHE A 223 -30.17 4.84 18.52
N GLU A 224 -30.65 4.90 17.28
CA GLU A 224 -31.93 4.34 16.84
C GLU A 224 -31.72 3.55 15.55
N TRP A 225 -31.89 2.23 15.64
CA TRP A 225 -31.87 1.35 14.46
C TRP A 225 -33.15 1.56 13.63
N LYS A 226 -32.99 1.75 12.32
CA LYS A 226 -34.10 2.03 11.39
C LYS A 226 -34.43 0.87 10.44
N GLY A 227 -33.79 -0.29 10.64
CA GLY A 227 -33.90 -1.42 9.72
C GLY A 227 -32.79 -1.42 8.66
N LYS A 228 -32.76 -2.50 7.87
CA LYS A 228 -31.71 -2.76 6.88
C LYS A 228 -31.71 -1.81 5.68
N ASP A 229 -32.86 -1.20 5.35
CA ASP A 229 -33.00 -0.36 4.14
C ASP A 229 -32.99 1.14 4.48
N ALA A 230 -32.51 1.51 5.67
CA ALA A 230 -32.52 2.88 6.16
C ALA A 230 -31.25 3.22 6.94
N ILE A 231 -30.83 4.48 6.87
CA ILE A 231 -29.70 4.99 7.64
C ILE A 231 -30.10 5.08 9.13
N PRO A 232 -29.38 4.42 10.06
CA PRO A 232 -29.65 4.54 11.49
C PRO A 232 -29.45 5.97 11.98
N ARG A 233 -30.20 6.39 13.00
CA ARG A 233 -29.93 7.67 13.66
C ARG A 233 -28.91 7.43 14.75
N HIS A 234 -27.77 8.11 14.67
CA HIS A 234 -26.68 7.95 15.61
C HIS A 234 -26.08 9.31 15.95
N TYR A 235 -26.36 9.80 17.16
CA TYR A 235 -25.83 11.05 17.67
C TYR A 235 -24.86 10.77 18.81
N TYR A 236 -23.62 11.22 18.62
CA TYR A 236 -22.53 11.11 19.58
C TYR A 236 -21.49 12.18 19.27
N ASP A 237 -20.65 12.47 20.26
CA ASP A 237 -19.45 13.27 20.06
C ASP A 237 -18.30 12.34 19.60
N PRO A 238 -17.77 12.50 18.38
CA PRO A 238 -16.68 11.68 17.89
C PRO A 238 -15.36 11.92 18.59
N PHE A 239 -15.19 13.00 19.37
CA PHE A 239 -13.97 13.30 20.12
C PHE A 239 -14.11 13.07 21.63
N ALA A 240 -15.27 12.63 22.10
CA ALA A 240 -15.46 12.26 23.48
C ALA A 240 -14.55 11.07 23.85
N PRO A 241 -13.91 11.10 25.04
CA PRO A 241 -13.14 9.97 25.54
C PRO A 241 -13.94 8.67 25.49
N LEU A 242 -13.31 7.57 25.09
CA LEU A 242 -14.03 6.30 24.93
C LEU A 242 -14.79 5.87 26.21
N LYS A 243 -14.18 6.10 27.37
CA LYS A 243 -14.80 5.82 28.68
C LYS A 243 -16.12 6.58 28.90
N SER A 244 -16.25 7.80 28.39
CA SER A 244 -17.49 8.60 28.57
C SER A 244 -18.60 8.17 27.61
N ARG A 245 -18.27 7.47 26.51
CA ARG A 245 -19.26 6.88 25.61
C ARG A 245 -19.88 5.58 26.17
N GLY A 246 -19.25 4.98 27.18
CA GLY A 246 -19.74 3.79 27.87
C GLY A 246 -19.30 2.48 27.22
N SER A 247 -20.04 1.40 27.46
CA SER A 247 -19.70 0.06 26.97
C SER A 247 -20.14 -0.14 25.52
N LEU A 248 -19.38 -0.90 24.74
CA LEU A 248 -19.74 -1.24 23.35
C LEU A 248 -21.05 -2.05 23.33
N ILE A 249 -22.00 -1.64 22.50
CA ILE A 249 -23.28 -2.33 22.30
C ILE A 249 -23.30 -3.05 20.94
N ALA A 250 -22.85 -2.37 19.90
CA ALA A 250 -22.92 -2.88 18.53
C ALA A 250 -21.95 -2.13 17.61
N GLY A 251 -21.74 -2.67 16.41
CA GLY A 251 -21.21 -1.93 15.27
C GLY A 251 -22.18 -2.01 14.10
N TYR A 252 -22.21 -0.99 13.24
CA TYR A 252 -23.02 -1.03 12.04
C TYR A 252 -22.27 -0.50 10.82
N THR A 253 -22.69 -0.97 9.66
CA THR A 253 -22.35 -0.37 8.36
C THR A 253 -23.56 0.33 7.75
N VAL A 254 -23.29 1.29 6.88
CA VAL A 254 -24.23 1.85 5.91
C VAL A 254 -23.51 1.86 4.57
N SER A 255 -23.91 0.98 3.68
CA SER A 255 -23.48 0.93 2.29
C SER A 255 -24.43 1.75 1.44
N ILE A 256 -23.90 2.70 0.68
CA ILE A 256 -24.65 3.43 -0.34
C ILE A 256 -24.46 2.67 -1.64
N LEU A 257 -25.55 2.19 -2.23
CA LEU A 257 -25.56 1.48 -3.50
C LEU A 257 -25.45 2.46 -4.67
N ASP A 258 -25.22 1.94 -5.88
CA ASP A 258 -25.13 2.78 -7.07
C ASP A 258 -26.45 3.53 -7.38
N ASN A 259 -27.60 2.93 -7.11
CA ASN A 259 -28.91 3.58 -7.24
C ASN A 259 -29.21 4.64 -6.15
N GLN A 260 -28.25 4.94 -5.26
CA GLN A 260 -28.39 5.82 -4.08
C GLN A 260 -29.26 5.29 -2.95
N GLU A 261 -29.78 4.06 -3.06
CA GLU A 261 -30.36 3.39 -1.90
C GLU A 261 -29.28 3.07 -0.87
N CYS A 262 -29.68 2.92 0.38
CA CYS A 262 -28.79 2.52 1.45
C CYS A 262 -29.14 1.15 1.98
N MET A 263 -28.11 0.37 2.27
CA MET A 263 -28.20 -0.87 3.03
C MET A 263 -27.40 -0.72 4.32
N SER A 264 -28.04 -1.01 5.43
CA SER A 264 -27.46 -0.98 6.75
C SER A 264 -27.37 -2.38 7.32
N HIS A 265 -26.25 -2.70 7.96
CA HIS A 265 -26.06 -3.96 8.66
C HIS A 265 -25.63 -3.68 10.11
N LEU A 266 -26.25 -4.35 11.09
CA LEU A 266 -25.96 -4.19 12.52
C LEU A 266 -25.38 -5.51 13.05
N VAL A 267 -24.25 -5.42 13.74
CA VAL A 267 -23.55 -6.56 14.36
C VAL A 267 -23.43 -6.28 15.85
N MET A 268 -23.87 -7.22 16.68
CA MET A 268 -23.90 -7.02 18.13
C MET A 268 -22.49 -7.16 18.74
N ALA A 269 -22.25 -6.49 19.87
CA ALA A 269 -20.96 -6.54 20.56
C ALA A 269 -20.54 -7.96 20.97
N SER A 270 -21.49 -8.82 21.31
CA SER A 270 -21.24 -10.24 21.64
C SER A 270 -20.65 -11.02 20.47
N GLU A 271 -21.19 -10.81 19.26
CA GLU A 271 -20.71 -11.43 18.03
C GLU A 271 -19.32 -10.90 17.67
N LEU A 272 -19.13 -9.59 17.75
CA LEU A 272 -17.83 -8.96 17.49
C LEU A 272 -16.75 -9.48 18.45
N SER A 273 -17.08 -9.65 19.74
CA SER A 273 -16.15 -10.19 20.73
C SER A 273 -15.75 -11.62 20.37
N THR A 274 -16.73 -12.46 20.00
CA THR A 274 -16.48 -13.84 19.56
C THR A 274 -15.54 -13.90 18.34
N LEU A 275 -15.71 -13.00 17.37
CA LEU A 275 -14.85 -12.93 16.19
C LEU A 275 -13.40 -12.55 16.56
N LEU A 276 -13.22 -11.60 17.47
CA LEU A 276 -11.89 -11.20 17.94
C LEU A 276 -11.25 -12.29 18.81
N ASP A 277 -12.06 -13.07 19.52
CA ASP A 277 -11.61 -14.21 20.32
C ASP A 277 -11.07 -15.37 19.47
N MET A 278 -11.43 -15.45 18.19
CA MET A 278 -10.85 -16.42 17.25
C MET A 278 -9.51 -15.97 16.63
N SER A 279 -9.10 -14.71 16.81
CA SER A 279 -7.83 -14.23 16.28
C SER A 279 -6.63 -14.87 16.97
N ARG A 280 -5.60 -15.24 16.19
CA ARG A 280 -4.32 -15.73 16.69
C ARG A 280 -3.47 -14.61 17.31
N ASP A 281 -3.54 -13.40 16.74
CA ASP A 281 -2.70 -12.27 17.13
C ASP A 281 -3.37 -11.41 18.21
N LYS A 282 -3.45 -11.97 19.42
CA LYS A 282 -4.14 -11.34 20.57
C LYS A 282 -3.58 -9.97 20.91
N ASP A 283 -2.27 -9.78 20.80
CA ASP A 283 -1.63 -8.51 21.12
C ASP A 283 -2.04 -7.40 20.14
N ILE A 284 -2.23 -7.73 18.87
CA ILE A 284 -2.66 -6.75 17.87
C ILE A 284 -4.15 -6.45 18.02
N VAL A 285 -4.96 -7.46 18.35
CA VAL A 285 -6.35 -7.22 18.74
C VAL A 285 -6.43 -6.30 19.95
N ALA A 286 -5.60 -6.49 20.99
CA ALA A 286 -5.58 -5.63 22.16
C ALA A 286 -5.12 -4.19 21.81
N ASN A 287 -4.00 -4.07 21.08
CA ASN A 287 -3.41 -2.78 20.72
C ASN A 287 -4.31 -1.97 19.76
N TRP A 288 -4.98 -2.64 18.82
CA TRP A 288 -5.79 -2.01 17.77
C TRP A 288 -7.28 -2.37 17.84
N HIS A 289 -7.77 -2.62 19.05
CA HIS A 289 -9.11 -3.15 19.32
C HIS A 289 -10.23 -2.48 18.52
N GLU A 290 -10.33 -1.14 18.56
CA GLU A 290 -11.40 -0.45 17.83
C GLU A 290 -11.32 -0.63 16.31
N LYS A 291 -10.11 -0.58 15.74
CA LYS A 291 -9.92 -0.82 14.30
C LYS A 291 -10.28 -2.26 13.93
N MET A 292 -9.97 -3.22 14.82
CA MET A 292 -10.32 -4.62 14.62
C MET A 292 -11.84 -4.83 14.68
N LEU A 293 -12.55 -4.16 15.58
CA LEU A 293 -14.02 -4.15 15.61
C LEU A 293 -14.60 -3.59 14.30
N LEU A 294 -14.15 -2.41 13.85
CA LEU A 294 -14.62 -1.81 12.59
C LEU A 294 -14.36 -2.72 11.39
N LYS A 295 -13.17 -3.35 11.33
CA LYS A 295 -12.82 -4.35 10.31
C LYS A 295 -13.77 -5.55 10.34
N SER A 296 -14.06 -6.08 11.52
CA SER A 296 -14.97 -7.22 11.69
C SER A 296 -16.39 -6.89 11.22
N VAL A 297 -16.89 -5.69 11.54
CA VAL A 297 -18.21 -5.21 11.09
C VAL A 297 -18.27 -5.12 9.55
N ILE A 298 -17.22 -4.60 8.90
CA ILE A 298 -17.14 -4.57 7.42
C ILE A 298 -17.12 -6.00 6.85
N ASN A 299 -16.31 -6.89 7.41
CA ASN A 299 -16.20 -8.27 6.92
C ASN A 299 -17.52 -9.04 7.01
N GLN A 300 -18.33 -8.81 8.04
CA GLN A 300 -19.68 -9.40 8.14
C GLN A 300 -20.61 -8.83 7.06
N THR A 301 -20.52 -7.53 6.81
CA THR A 301 -21.36 -6.84 5.81
C THR A 301 -21.02 -7.26 4.38
N GLU A 302 -19.75 -7.45 4.04
CA GLU A 302 -19.32 -7.65 2.65
C GLU A 302 -20.03 -8.82 1.95
N SER A 303 -20.32 -9.90 2.66
CA SER A 303 -21.09 -11.03 2.14
C SER A 303 -22.43 -10.62 1.51
N THR A 304 -23.05 -9.56 2.01
CA THR A 304 -24.34 -9.06 1.54
C THR A 304 -24.23 -8.26 0.23
N TRP A 305 -23.05 -7.72 -0.10
CA TRP A 305 -22.84 -6.97 -1.35
C TRP A 305 -22.94 -7.85 -2.59
N HIS A 306 -22.60 -9.13 -2.47
CA HIS A 306 -22.62 -10.07 -3.61
C HIS A 306 -24.02 -10.39 -4.13
N TYR A 307 -25.08 -10.07 -3.38
CA TYR A 307 -26.46 -10.25 -3.84
C TYR A 307 -26.95 -9.10 -4.75
N PHE A 308 -26.14 -8.07 -4.95
CA PHE A 308 -26.46 -6.96 -5.84
C PHE A 308 -25.78 -7.15 -7.18
N VAL A 309 -26.59 -7.16 -8.23
CA VAL A 309 -26.10 -7.12 -9.60
C VAL A 309 -25.85 -5.66 -9.95
N PRO A 310 -24.62 -5.24 -10.27
CA PRO A 310 -24.37 -3.87 -10.71
C PRO A 310 -25.19 -3.59 -11.98
N ASN A 311 -25.82 -2.41 -12.06
CA ASN A 311 -26.35 -1.93 -13.33
C ASN A 311 -25.14 -1.76 -14.26
N LYS A 312 -25.15 -2.50 -15.39
CA LYS A 312 -24.10 -2.54 -16.42
C LYS A 312 -23.08 -1.40 -16.29
N HIS A 313 -21.92 -1.71 -15.71
CA HIS A 313 -20.75 -0.91 -16.01
C HIS A 313 -20.46 -1.13 -17.49
N ASP A 314 -20.48 -0.05 -18.28
CA ASP A 314 -19.82 -0.07 -19.57
C ASP A 314 -18.44 -0.70 -19.36
N GLU A 315 -18.17 -1.77 -20.10
CA GLU A 315 -16.88 -2.44 -20.12
C GLU A 315 -15.80 -1.35 -20.15
N LEU A 316 -15.01 -1.26 -19.08
CA LEU A 316 -13.91 -0.32 -18.99
C LEU A 316 -13.16 -0.35 -20.32
N SER A 317 -13.24 0.79 -21.00
CA SER A 317 -12.79 0.96 -22.38
C SER A 317 -11.43 0.29 -22.56
N LYS A 318 -11.36 -0.62 -23.54
CA LYS A 318 -10.16 -1.15 -24.20
C LYS A 318 -8.86 -0.88 -23.44
N LYS A 319 -8.29 -1.94 -22.83
CA LYS A 319 -6.91 -2.06 -22.32
C LYS A 319 -6.05 -0.91 -22.86
N ASP A 320 -5.76 0.10 -22.04
CA ASP A 320 -4.63 0.99 -22.29
C ASP A 320 -3.43 0.05 -22.42
N ARG A 321 -2.99 -0.21 -23.66
CA ARG A 321 -1.89 -1.15 -23.94
C ARG A 321 -0.63 -0.54 -23.35
N ARG A 322 -0.31 -0.92 -22.12
CA ARG A 322 0.96 -0.58 -21.49
C ARG A 322 2.07 -1.26 -22.27
N THR A 323 3.18 -0.57 -22.45
CA THR A 323 4.42 -1.12 -22.97
C THR A 323 5.55 -0.88 -21.97
N LYS A 324 6.62 -1.68 -22.07
CA LYS A 324 7.85 -1.41 -21.33
C LYS A 324 8.75 -0.49 -22.14
N LEU A 325 9.46 0.41 -21.46
CA LEU A 325 10.58 1.12 -22.08
C LEU A 325 11.71 0.14 -22.39
N THR A 326 12.30 0.31 -23.56
CA THR A 326 13.45 -0.47 -24.04
C THR A 326 14.73 0.38 -23.92
N GLU A 327 15.89 -0.26 -24.10
CA GLU A 327 17.21 0.39 -24.12
C GLU A 327 17.57 1.22 -22.87
N VAL A 328 16.89 0.98 -21.75
CA VAL A 328 17.01 1.79 -20.54
C VAL A 328 18.44 1.88 -20.00
N GLY A 329 19.27 0.87 -20.26
CA GLY A 329 20.69 0.86 -19.91
C GLY A 329 21.47 2.07 -20.44
N LYS A 330 21.09 2.61 -21.61
CA LYS A 330 21.73 3.81 -22.19
C LYS A 330 21.55 5.02 -21.29
N TYR A 331 20.35 5.21 -20.74
CA TYR A 331 20.05 6.33 -19.82
C TYR A 331 20.70 6.17 -18.46
N MET A 332 20.97 4.92 -18.05
CA MET A 332 21.59 4.64 -16.77
C MET A 332 23.13 4.73 -16.79
N THR A 333 23.72 4.75 -17.99
CA THR A 333 25.18 4.77 -18.18
C THR A 333 25.87 5.99 -17.55
N PRO A 334 25.35 7.23 -17.70
CA PRO A 334 25.95 8.41 -17.06
C PRO A 334 25.97 8.32 -15.52
N PHE A 335 25.03 7.61 -14.90
CA PHE A 335 24.99 7.48 -13.45
C PHE A 335 26.07 6.54 -12.90
N LEU A 336 26.56 5.58 -13.71
CA LEU A 336 27.67 4.71 -13.35
C LEU A 336 28.98 5.49 -13.14
N SER A 337 29.18 6.59 -13.87
CA SER A 337 30.39 7.41 -13.78
C SER A 337 30.31 8.50 -12.71
N VAL A 338 29.11 8.99 -12.39
CA VAL A 338 28.90 10.14 -11.49
C VAL A 338 28.76 9.70 -10.03
N TYR A 339 28.00 8.65 -9.73
CA TYR A 339 27.75 8.24 -8.35
C TYR A 339 28.83 7.28 -7.86
N GLN A 340 29.69 7.73 -6.95
CA GLN A 340 30.74 6.90 -6.33
C GLN A 340 30.21 5.89 -5.29
N LEU A 341 29.06 5.25 -5.53
CA LEU A 341 28.55 4.13 -4.72
C LEU A 341 29.59 2.95 -4.70
N GLY A 342 29.56 1.97 -3.79
CA GLY A 342 30.55 0.87 -3.75
C GLY A 342 30.36 -0.21 -4.84
N VAL A 343 30.82 -1.45 -4.63
CA VAL A 343 30.39 -2.64 -5.44
C VAL A 343 28.85 -2.81 -5.43
N GLU A 344 28.19 -2.21 -4.45
CA GLU A 344 26.74 -2.00 -4.38
C GLU A 344 26.17 -1.17 -5.56
N LYS A 345 27.00 -0.35 -6.24
CA LYS A 345 26.67 0.45 -7.46
C LYS A 345 25.78 -0.30 -8.43
N ARG A 346 26.24 -1.48 -8.84
CA ARG A 346 25.65 -2.20 -9.97
C ARG A 346 24.32 -2.82 -9.60
N LYS A 347 24.15 -3.24 -8.34
CA LYS A 347 22.89 -3.78 -7.84
C LYS A 347 21.82 -2.71 -7.76
N VAL A 348 22.16 -1.53 -7.25
CA VAL A 348 21.24 -0.38 -7.20
C VAL A 348 20.86 0.05 -8.61
N ILE A 349 21.84 0.26 -9.49
CA ILE A 349 21.57 0.72 -10.86
C ILE A 349 20.74 -0.30 -11.65
N ASN A 350 21.04 -1.60 -11.54
CA ASN A 350 20.22 -2.63 -12.18
C ASN A 350 18.79 -2.69 -11.61
N ALA A 351 18.62 -2.47 -10.30
CA ALA A 351 17.31 -2.38 -9.66
C ALA A 351 16.50 -1.21 -10.22
N ILE A 352 17.08 -0.01 -10.25
CA ILE A 352 16.41 1.17 -10.81
C ILE A 352 16.15 1.00 -12.31
N ALA A 353 17.12 0.50 -13.07
CA ALA A 353 16.98 0.25 -14.51
C ALA A 353 15.82 -0.70 -14.82
N TYR A 354 15.70 -1.81 -14.06
CA TYR A 354 14.57 -2.73 -14.21
C TYR A 354 13.25 -2.04 -13.87
N ALA A 355 13.17 -1.32 -12.76
CA ALA A 355 11.92 -0.72 -12.31
C ALA A 355 11.42 0.39 -13.26
N ILE A 356 12.33 1.20 -13.81
CA ILE A 356 11.94 2.29 -14.72
C ILE A 356 11.48 1.78 -16.10
N THR A 357 11.69 0.51 -16.43
CA THR A 357 11.09 -0.09 -17.64
C THR A 357 9.56 -0.05 -17.63
N PHE A 358 8.93 0.08 -16.45
CA PHE A 358 7.47 0.14 -16.31
C PHE A 358 6.87 1.52 -16.59
N PHE A 359 7.70 2.57 -16.67
CA PHE A 359 7.22 3.91 -16.98
C PHE A 359 6.72 3.97 -18.43
N GLN A 360 5.77 4.85 -18.68
CA GLN A 360 5.21 5.05 -20.02
C GLN A 360 5.85 6.23 -20.76
N ASP A 361 6.55 7.13 -20.04
CA ASP A 361 7.24 8.29 -20.59
C ASP A 361 8.72 8.26 -20.23
N GLU A 362 9.57 8.22 -21.25
CA GLU A 362 11.03 8.13 -21.13
C GLU A 362 11.61 9.32 -20.34
N ALA A 363 11.20 10.54 -20.66
CA ALA A 363 11.72 11.73 -20.01
C ALA A 363 11.42 11.75 -18.50
N THR A 364 10.22 11.28 -18.12
CA THR A 364 9.84 11.12 -16.72
C THR A 364 10.62 9.98 -16.07
N ALA A 365 10.75 8.84 -16.73
CA ALA A 365 11.52 7.70 -16.23
C ALA A 365 12.97 8.09 -15.85
N VAL A 366 13.65 8.84 -16.72
CA VAL A 366 15.03 9.29 -16.50
C VAL A 366 15.13 10.29 -15.34
N ARG A 367 14.24 11.28 -15.27
CA ARG A 367 14.22 12.27 -14.18
C ARG A 367 13.93 11.65 -12.81
N GLU A 368 13.01 10.68 -12.78
CA GLU A 368 12.73 9.94 -11.55
C GLU A 368 13.91 9.07 -11.17
N ALA A 369 14.53 8.35 -12.12
CA ALA A 369 15.72 7.54 -11.86
C ALA A 369 16.85 8.38 -11.25
N GLU A 370 17.14 9.55 -11.82
CA GLU A 370 18.12 10.50 -11.29
C GLU A 370 17.81 10.88 -9.83
N SER A 371 16.57 11.30 -9.58
CA SER A 371 16.13 11.76 -8.26
C SER A 371 16.19 10.64 -7.20
N ILE A 372 15.84 9.41 -7.59
CA ILE A 372 15.89 8.24 -6.73
C ILE A 372 17.35 7.86 -6.43
N LEU A 373 18.22 7.86 -7.45
CA LEU A 373 19.64 7.57 -7.27
C LEU A 373 20.33 8.60 -6.39
N MET A 374 20.01 9.89 -6.53
CA MET A 374 20.46 10.94 -5.61
C MET A 374 20.04 10.64 -4.17
N ALA A 375 18.77 10.30 -3.95
CA ALA A 375 18.27 10.02 -2.61
C ALA A 375 18.93 8.78 -1.98
N ILE A 376 19.24 7.75 -2.76
CA ILE A 376 19.99 6.58 -2.30
C ILE A 376 21.46 6.92 -2.04
N TYR A 377 22.06 7.80 -2.86
CA TYR A 377 23.43 8.24 -2.68
C TYR A 377 23.64 9.02 -1.37
N ASP A 378 22.65 9.84 -1.01
CA ASP A 378 22.69 10.66 0.20
C ASP A 378 22.42 9.84 1.49
N ASP A 379 21.93 8.60 1.38
CA ASP A 379 21.59 7.73 2.51
C ASP A 379 22.30 6.36 2.41
N VAL A 380 23.34 6.19 3.23
CA VAL A 380 24.18 4.98 3.28
C VAL A 380 23.38 3.72 3.66
N GLU A 381 22.30 3.84 4.44
CA GLU A 381 21.48 2.68 4.83
C GLU A 381 20.51 2.30 3.70
N LEU A 382 19.99 3.27 2.95
CA LEU A 382 19.24 3.00 1.72
C LEU A 382 20.10 2.33 0.65
N ALA A 383 21.37 2.70 0.53
CA ALA A 383 22.30 2.07 -0.43
C ALA A 383 22.52 0.57 -0.15
N LYS A 384 22.39 0.14 1.11
CA LYS A 384 22.51 -1.26 1.55
C LYS A 384 21.21 -2.06 1.40
N ALA A 385 20.10 -1.40 1.03
CA ALA A 385 18.82 -2.06 0.89
C ALA A 385 18.84 -3.14 -0.19
N SER A 386 18.04 -4.19 0.02
CA SER A 386 17.88 -5.26 -0.96
C SER A 386 17.31 -4.73 -2.29
N SER A 387 17.84 -5.23 -3.42
CA SER A 387 17.43 -4.80 -4.76
C SER A 387 15.93 -4.94 -5.01
N TYR A 388 15.28 -5.97 -4.48
CA TYR A 388 13.84 -6.14 -4.65
C TYR A 388 13.02 -5.03 -3.96
N SER A 389 13.47 -4.56 -2.79
CA SER A 389 12.78 -3.48 -2.07
C SER A 389 12.93 -2.13 -2.78
N LEU A 390 14.13 -1.86 -3.34
CA LEU A 390 14.37 -0.69 -4.19
C LEU A 390 13.47 -0.71 -5.43
N ILE A 391 13.35 -1.86 -6.11
CA ILE A 391 12.43 -2.00 -7.26
C ILE A 391 10.98 -1.76 -6.82
N SER A 392 10.53 -2.41 -5.75
CA SER A 392 9.15 -2.30 -5.25
C SER A 392 8.76 -0.85 -4.96
N MET A 393 9.67 -0.06 -4.40
CA MET A 393 9.48 1.37 -4.17
C MET A 393 9.21 2.12 -5.47
N VAL A 394 10.06 1.95 -6.50
CA VAL A 394 9.93 2.64 -7.79
C VAL A 394 8.67 2.19 -8.55
N LEU A 395 8.31 0.91 -8.50
CA LEU A 395 7.08 0.40 -9.10
C LEU A 395 5.83 1.02 -8.45
N ALA A 396 5.85 1.24 -7.13
CA ALA A 396 4.75 1.92 -6.45
C ALA A 396 4.65 3.40 -6.86
N LEU A 397 5.79 4.08 -7.07
CA LEU A 397 5.80 5.45 -7.60
C LEU A 397 5.15 5.54 -8.97
N GLU A 398 5.55 4.68 -9.92
CA GLU A 398 4.99 4.63 -11.27
C GLU A 398 3.47 4.39 -11.23
N LYS A 399 3.03 3.38 -10.47
CA LYS A 399 1.62 2.97 -10.40
C LYS A 399 0.69 4.10 -9.95
N TYR A 400 1.18 4.97 -9.07
CA TYR A 400 0.42 6.09 -8.52
C TYR A 400 0.82 7.46 -9.07
N SER A 401 1.69 7.50 -10.08
CA SER A 401 2.22 8.75 -10.66
C SER A 401 2.82 9.69 -9.61
N LEU A 402 3.51 9.10 -8.62
CA LEU A 402 4.24 9.83 -7.60
C LEU A 402 5.65 10.15 -8.07
N SER A 403 6.24 11.21 -7.51
CA SER A 403 7.54 11.73 -7.93
C SER A 403 8.50 11.85 -6.76
N ALA A 404 9.73 11.36 -6.95
CA ALA A 404 10.86 11.54 -6.06
C ALA A 404 11.59 12.87 -6.29
N MET A 405 11.25 13.62 -7.36
CA MET A 405 11.92 14.87 -7.70
C MET A 405 11.83 15.90 -6.58
N LYS A 406 12.97 16.50 -6.24
CA LYS A 406 13.07 17.59 -5.26
C LYS A 406 12.15 18.74 -5.66
N GLY A 407 11.24 19.14 -4.77
CA GLY A 407 10.26 20.22 -4.99
C GLY A 407 8.83 19.73 -5.31
N LYS A 408 8.66 18.47 -5.77
CA LYS A 408 7.34 17.83 -5.82
C LYS A 408 6.88 17.41 -4.43
N ASP A 409 7.81 16.91 -3.62
CA ASP A 409 7.60 16.42 -2.26
C ASP A 409 6.42 15.43 -2.17
N HIS A 410 6.33 14.50 -3.12
CA HIS A 410 5.29 13.47 -3.10
C HIS A 410 5.65 12.34 -2.14
N VAL A 411 6.93 11.95 -2.11
CA VAL A 411 7.43 10.80 -1.34
C VAL A 411 8.78 11.09 -0.70
N PHE A 412 9.08 10.39 0.39
CA PHE A 412 10.42 10.25 0.95
C PHE A 412 10.76 8.77 1.05
N PHE A 413 12.05 8.47 1.03
CA PHE A 413 12.57 7.10 1.17
C PHE A 413 13.24 6.95 2.52
N TYR A 414 13.22 5.75 3.07
CA TYR A 414 13.94 5.43 4.29
C TYR A 414 14.28 3.94 4.33
N ALA A 415 15.39 3.62 4.99
CA ALA A 415 15.79 2.24 5.23
C ALA A 415 15.05 1.68 6.45
N SER A 416 14.74 0.39 6.37
CA SER A 416 14.08 -0.40 7.41
C SER A 416 14.80 -1.73 7.58
N LYS A 417 14.78 -2.28 8.80
CA LYS A 417 15.47 -3.52 9.13
C LYS A 417 14.53 -4.48 9.86
N ASN A 418 13.69 -5.13 9.08
CA ASN A 418 12.80 -6.20 9.55
C ASN A 418 13.31 -7.55 9.00
N GLY A 419 14.37 -8.08 9.62
CA GLY A 419 15.10 -9.27 9.18
C GLY A 419 16.21 -8.94 8.17
N VAL A 420 15.87 -8.36 7.03
CA VAL A 420 16.81 -7.95 5.97
C VAL A 420 16.72 -6.44 5.74
N PRO A 421 17.81 -5.74 5.37
CA PRO A 421 17.74 -4.34 4.97
C PRO A 421 16.81 -4.13 3.77
N THR A 422 15.80 -3.28 3.96
CA THR A 422 14.80 -2.96 2.93
C THR A 422 14.65 -1.45 2.78
N ALA A 423 14.46 -0.99 1.56
CA ALA A 423 14.04 0.37 1.26
C ALA A 423 12.51 0.43 1.31
N GLU A 424 11.99 1.42 2.00
CA GLU A 424 10.56 1.68 2.11
C GLU A 424 10.25 3.11 1.65
N VAL A 425 9.01 3.32 1.21
CA VAL A 425 8.53 4.60 0.71
C VAL A 425 7.44 5.16 1.61
N GLY A 426 7.67 6.37 2.10
CA GLY A 426 6.67 7.15 2.81
C GLY A 426 6.01 8.17 1.90
N VAL A 427 4.68 8.20 1.86
CA VAL A 427 3.93 9.22 1.12
C VAL A 427 3.78 10.47 1.96
N MET A 428 4.10 11.62 1.35
CA MET A 428 3.92 12.94 1.91
C MET A 428 2.52 13.48 1.59
N TYR A 429 2.12 14.59 2.22
CA TYR A 429 0.79 15.18 1.98
C TYR A 429 0.53 15.50 0.50
N LYS A 430 1.51 16.11 -0.19
CA LYS A 430 1.37 16.39 -1.63
C LYS A 430 1.22 15.11 -2.44
N GLY A 431 1.89 14.03 -2.05
CA GLY A 431 1.70 12.70 -2.63
C GLY A 431 0.28 12.17 -2.44
N TYR A 432 -0.28 12.21 -1.23
CA TYR A 432 -1.69 11.78 -1.04
C TYR A 432 -2.67 12.61 -1.86
N ARG A 433 -2.44 13.92 -1.99
CA ARG A 433 -3.25 14.76 -2.88
C ARG A 433 -3.09 14.35 -4.33
N GLU A 434 -1.87 14.09 -4.78
CA GLU A 434 -1.62 13.61 -6.14
C GLU A 434 -2.42 12.34 -6.39
N ILE A 435 -2.35 11.34 -5.49
CA ILE A 435 -3.12 10.09 -5.62
C ILE A 435 -4.64 10.33 -5.60
N ALA A 436 -5.13 11.24 -4.76
CA ALA A 436 -6.57 11.50 -4.63
C ALA A 436 -7.15 12.30 -5.81
N PHE A 437 -6.33 13.15 -6.43
CA PHE A 437 -6.74 14.08 -7.49
C PHE A 437 -6.39 13.57 -8.88
N ASN A 438 -5.39 12.72 -8.99
CA ASN A 438 -5.07 12.06 -10.24
C ASN A 438 -6.16 11.05 -10.60
N LYS A 439 -6.20 10.68 -11.87
CA LYS A 439 -7.18 9.73 -12.39
C LYS A 439 -6.74 8.28 -12.17
N THR A 440 -5.85 7.98 -11.22
CA THR A 440 -5.36 6.60 -11.00
C THR A 440 -6.49 5.65 -10.62
N PHE A 441 -7.53 6.16 -9.96
CA PHE A 441 -8.75 5.43 -9.60
C PHE A 441 -9.92 5.75 -10.55
N LYS A 442 -9.71 5.67 -11.88
CA LYS A 442 -10.77 5.90 -12.88
C LYS A 442 -12.03 5.09 -12.51
N GLY A 443 -13.20 5.74 -12.52
CA GLY A 443 -14.51 5.09 -12.38
C GLY A 443 -15.08 4.96 -10.96
N LEU A 444 -14.34 5.37 -9.92
CA LEU A 444 -14.72 5.09 -8.53
C LEU A 444 -15.66 6.12 -7.86
N LEU A 445 -15.88 7.29 -8.48
CA LEU A 445 -16.75 8.45 -8.13
C LEU A 445 -16.11 9.69 -8.82
N PRO A 446 -16.74 10.89 -8.89
CA PRO A 446 -15.98 12.10 -9.26
C PRO A 446 -14.75 12.22 -8.35
N PRO A 447 -13.56 12.52 -8.91
CA PRO A 447 -12.33 12.60 -8.13
C PRO A 447 -12.47 13.64 -7.03
N VAL A 448 -11.68 13.49 -5.97
CA VAL A 448 -11.61 14.54 -4.96
C VAL A 448 -11.04 15.80 -5.62
N ASP A 449 -11.63 16.95 -5.34
CA ASP A 449 -11.15 18.24 -5.86
C ASP A 449 -10.56 19.13 -4.76
N LYS A 450 -11.04 18.97 -3.52
CA LYS A 450 -10.61 19.75 -2.37
C LYS A 450 -10.59 18.91 -1.10
N ILE A 451 -9.57 19.15 -0.28
CA ILE A 451 -9.42 18.56 1.06
C ILE A 451 -9.36 19.71 2.06
N ASP A 452 -10.38 19.83 2.91
CA ASP A 452 -10.36 20.69 4.09
C ASP A 452 -10.07 19.83 5.32
N TYR A 453 -9.31 20.36 6.29
CA TYR A 453 -9.03 19.66 7.54
C TYR A 453 -8.93 20.64 8.70
N GLN A 454 -9.24 20.16 9.90
CA GLN A 454 -9.06 20.93 11.13
C GLN A 454 -8.59 20.04 12.28
N VAL A 455 -7.69 20.60 13.10
CA VAL A 455 -7.35 20.04 14.42
C VAL A 455 -8.36 20.57 15.42
N VAL A 456 -9.04 19.66 16.11
CA VAL A 456 -10.01 19.97 17.16
C VAL A 456 -9.33 19.91 18.53
N ARG A 457 -9.53 20.96 19.32
CA ARG A 457 -9.00 21.09 20.67
C ARG A 457 -10.12 21.14 21.72
N ALA A 458 -9.76 20.88 22.98
CA ALA A 458 -10.69 20.64 24.08
C ALA A 458 -11.77 21.72 24.25
N ASN A 459 -11.43 23.00 24.00
CA ASN A 459 -12.35 24.11 24.19
C ASN A 459 -13.00 24.60 22.88
N ASP A 460 -12.70 23.96 21.73
CA ASP A 460 -13.39 24.26 20.50
C ASP A 460 -14.84 23.74 20.53
N THR A 461 -15.73 24.38 19.79
CA THR A 461 -17.08 23.83 19.57
C THR A 461 -17.07 22.95 18.33
N PHE A 462 -17.49 21.70 18.47
CA PHE A 462 -17.62 20.76 17.37
C PHE A 462 -18.95 19.99 17.45
N VAL A 463 -19.73 20.01 16.38
CA VAL A 463 -20.95 19.20 16.25
C VAL A 463 -20.88 18.36 14.98
N TYR A 464 -20.88 17.04 15.16
CA TYR A 464 -20.90 16.10 14.06
C TYR A 464 -22.29 16.06 13.40
N LYS A 465 -22.33 16.30 12.09
CA LYS A 465 -23.58 16.30 11.29
C LYS A 465 -23.73 15.06 10.39
N GLY A 466 -22.91 14.04 10.61
CA GLY A 466 -22.85 12.85 9.77
C GLY A 466 -21.72 12.89 8.73
N ARG A 467 -21.51 11.78 8.02
CA ARG A 467 -20.41 11.60 7.04
C ARG A 467 -20.54 12.49 5.81
N TYR A 468 -21.77 12.87 5.42
CA TYR A 468 -22.04 13.59 4.17
C TYR A 468 -22.39 15.06 4.36
N LYS A 469 -22.10 15.62 5.54
CA LYS A 469 -22.38 17.03 5.86
C LYS A 469 -21.21 17.63 6.62
N MET A 470 -20.89 18.88 6.30
CA MET A 470 -19.84 19.62 6.99
C MET A 470 -20.18 19.72 8.48
N PRO A 471 -19.26 19.44 9.40
CA PRO A 471 -19.49 19.64 10.83
C PRO A 471 -19.67 21.13 11.13
N GLU A 472 -20.42 21.45 12.18
CA GLU A 472 -20.35 22.79 12.76
C GLU A 472 -19.12 22.86 13.64
N PHE A 473 -18.15 23.68 13.24
CA PHE A 473 -16.91 23.86 13.96
C PHE A 473 -16.66 25.34 14.22
N ARG A 474 -16.35 25.69 15.47
CA ARG A 474 -15.91 27.03 15.86
C ARG A 474 -14.68 26.90 16.74
N MET A 475 -13.60 27.55 16.32
CA MET A 475 -12.37 27.62 17.08
C MET A 475 -12.56 28.53 18.30
N ALA A 476 -12.12 28.08 19.46
CA ALA A 476 -11.95 28.95 20.61
C ALA A 476 -10.81 29.97 20.37
N PRO A 477 -10.73 31.08 21.14
CA PRO A 477 -9.59 31.99 21.09
C PRO A 477 -8.27 31.23 21.24
N ILE A 478 -7.25 31.60 20.46
CA ILE A 478 -5.99 30.84 20.31
C ILE A 478 -5.37 30.46 21.67
N GLU A 479 -5.33 31.41 22.60
CA GLU A 479 -4.76 31.25 23.94
C GLU A 479 -5.56 30.31 24.85
N GLN A 480 -6.80 30.00 24.47
CA GLN A 480 -7.76 29.24 25.28
C GLN A 480 -8.22 27.96 24.61
N ARG A 481 -7.67 27.55 23.46
CA ARG A 481 -8.17 26.36 22.74
C ARG A 481 -7.98 25.04 23.51
N GLY A 482 -6.99 24.98 24.40
CA GLY A 482 -6.67 23.78 25.17
C GLY A 482 -5.92 22.71 24.36
N GLU A 483 -5.92 21.49 24.89
CA GLU A 483 -5.21 20.34 24.31
C GLU A 483 -5.89 19.79 23.06
N VAL A 484 -5.13 19.11 22.20
CA VAL A 484 -5.66 18.46 21.00
C VAL A 484 -6.45 17.21 21.37
N ILE A 485 -7.73 17.17 21.00
CA ILE A 485 -8.63 16.03 21.22
C ILE A 485 -8.89 15.22 19.94
N GLY A 486 -8.48 15.75 18.79
CA GLY A 486 -8.54 15.03 17.53
C GLY A 486 -8.48 15.96 16.32
N GLY A 487 -9.06 15.53 15.22
CA GLY A 487 -9.29 16.35 14.06
C GLY A 487 -10.19 15.69 13.04
N TYR A 488 -10.61 16.46 12.05
CA TYR A 488 -11.44 15.97 10.95
C TYR A 488 -10.89 16.37 9.58
N VAL A 489 -11.27 15.60 8.57
CA VAL A 489 -11.05 15.89 7.15
C VAL A 489 -12.39 15.87 6.44
N ALA A 490 -12.58 16.86 5.58
CA ALA A 490 -13.69 17.00 4.66
C ALA A 490 -13.13 16.90 3.23
N ALA A 491 -13.41 15.78 2.55
CA ALA A 491 -13.05 15.53 1.17
C ALA A 491 -14.22 15.88 0.25
N HIS A 492 -14.02 16.89 -0.61
CA HIS A 492 -15.02 17.40 -1.53
C HIS A 492 -14.91 16.72 -2.90
N ARG A 493 -16.07 16.46 -3.51
CA ARG A 493 -16.23 15.80 -4.81
C ARG A 493 -17.39 16.47 -5.55
N GLY A 494 -17.12 17.62 -6.17
CA GLY A 494 -18.12 18.56 -6.64
C GLY A 494 -19.02 19.01 -5.49
N ASP A 495 -20.33 18.83 -5.64
CA ASP A 495 -21.32 19.17 -4.60
C ASP A 495 -21.42 18.14 -3.47
N LYS A 496 -20.67 17.04 -3.55
CA LYS A 496 -20.65 15.98 -2.53
C LYS A 496 -19.48 16.16 -1.57
N LEU A 497 -19.64 15.62 -0.37
CA LEU A 497 -18.66 15.69 0.70
C LEU A 497 -18.58 14.38 1.46
N ILE A 498 -17.37 13.96 1.84
CA ILE A 498 -17.12 12.89 2.81
C ILE A 498 -16.33 13.46 3.98
N VAL A 499 -16.84 13.28 5.19
CA VAL A 499 -16.23 13.73 6.44
C VAL A 499 -15.77 12.54 7.27
N SER A 500 -14.47 12.54 7.56
CA SER A 500 -13.79 11.57 8.42
C SER A 500 -13.19 12.29 9.62
N TYR A 501 -13.05 11.60 10.74
CA TYR A 501 -12.46 12.14 11.97
C TYR A 501 -11.45 11.16 12.55
N VAL A 502 -10.46 11.70 13.26
CA VAL A 502 -9.40 10.95 13.91
C VAL A 502 -9.28 11.47 15.34
N ARG A 503 -9.51 10.59 16.31
CA ARG A 503 -9.44 10.91 17.73
C ARG A 503 -8.02 10.96 18.24
N ARG A 504 -7.83 11.63 19.37
CA ARG A 504 -6.55 11.73 20.06
C ARG A 504 -5.95 10.36 20.39
N GLU A 505 -6.76 9.39 20.85
CA GLU A 505 -6.26 8.05 21.18
C GLU A 505 -5.67 7.34 19.97
N THR A 506 -6.26 7.52 18.79
CA THR A 506 -5.68 6.99 17.54
C THR A 506 -4.37 7.68 17.21
N MET A 507 -4.29 9.00 17.40
CA MET A 507 -3.06 9.77 17.16
C MET A 507 -1.93 9.35 18.10
N ASP A 508 -2.24 9.11 19.37
CA ASP A 508 -1.27 8.68 20.37
C ASP A 508 -0.79 7.25 20.12
N LYS A 509 -1.67 6.33 19.70
CA LYS A 509 -1.26 5.00 19.26
C LYS A 509 -0.34 5.04 18.05
N VAL A 510 -0.66 5.86 17.05
CA VAL A 510 0.22 6.07 15.88
C VAL A 510 1.57 6.64 16.33
N ALA A 511 1.58 7.55 17.31
CA ALA A 511 2.81 8.11 17.85
C ALA A 511 3.67 7.07 18.57
N ALA A 512 3.04 6.18 19.33
CA ALA A 512 3.73 5.10 20.05
C ALA A 512 4.39 4.09 19.09
N CYS A 513 3.90 3.99 17.86
CA CYS A 513 4.50 3.17 16.81
C CYS A 513 5.59 3.90 15.99
N ALA A 514 5.80 5.21 16.20
CA ALA A 514 6.81 5.95 15.46
C ALA A 514 8.23 5.55 15.93
N HIS A 515 9.18 5.55 15.00
CA HIS A 515 10.59 5.27 15.33
C HIS A 515 11.19 6.33 16.27
N SER A 516 10.70 7.57 16.18
CA SER A 516 11.13 8.71 16.97
C SER A 516 9.95 9.60 17.35
N GLY A 517 10.05 10.24 18.52
CA GLY A 517 9.08 11.22 19.00
C GLY A 517 9.40 12.67 18.59
N ILE A 518 10.44 12.92 17.79
CA ILE A 518 11.00 14.26 17.59
C ILE A 518 9.98 15.16 16.87
N VAL A 519 9.34 14.73 15.76
CA VAL A 519 8.29 15.53 15.10
C VAL A 519 7.17 15.86 16.09
N LYS A 520 6.69 14.86 16.84
CA LYS A 520 5.57 15.04 17.78
C LYS A 520 5.93 16.06 18.87
N ASN A 521 7.15 15.99 19.39
CA ASN A 521 7.59 16.84 20.49
C ASN A 521 7.94 18.25 20.03
N LYS A 522 8.57 18.39 18.85
CA LYS A 522 9.03 19.67 18.30
C LYS A 522 7.94 20.40 17.50
N TRP A 523 7.05 19.66 16.84
CA TRP A 523 6.01 20.18 15.94
C TRP A 523 4.66 19.47 16.14
N PRO A 524 4.05 19.54 17.34
CA PRO A 524 2.86 18.76 17.70
C PRO A 524 1.66 19.02 16.79
N GLU A 525 1.47 20.25 16.31
CA GLU A 525 0.36 20.60 15.42
C GLU A 525 0.55 20.03 14.01
N LYS A 526 1.76 20.15 13.43
CA LYS A 526 2.08 19.53 12.13
C LYS A 526 1.93 18.01 12.19
N TYR A 527 2.35 17.40 13.30
CA TYR A 527 2.17 15.98 13.55
C TYR A 527 0.68 15.59 13.56
N ALA A 528 -0.16 16.35 14.28
CA ALA A 528 -1.60 16.11 14.32
C ALA A 528 -2.22 16.17 12.91
N ILE A 529 -1.91 17.23 12.14
CA ILE A 529 -2.38 17.41 10.76
C ILE A 529 -1.97 16.22 9.90
N LYS A 530 -0.67 15.85 9.89
CA LYS A 530 -0.13 14.70 9.13
C LYS A 530 -0.86 13.42 9.50
N THR A 531 -1.13 13.20 10.79
CA THR A 531 -1.81 12.00 11.28
C THR A 531 -3.26 11.94 10.82
N ILE A 532 -4.01 13.06 10.92
CA ILE A 532 -5.41 13.13 10.51
C ILE A 532 -5.56 12.83 9.02
N LEU A 533 -4.70 13.45 8.20
CA LEU A 533 -4.71 13.28 6.75
C LEU A 533 -4.40 11.83 6.36
N ARG A 534 -3.36 11.23 6.95
CA ARG A 534 -2.96 9.85 6.69
C ARG A 534 -4.01 8.82 7.10
N GLN A 535 -4.58 8.98 8.29
CA GLN A 535 -5.56 8.01 8.80
C GLN A 535 -6.91 8.10 8.06
N SER A 536 -7.22 9.23 7.43
CA SER A 536 -8.45 9.42 6.64
C SER A 536 -8.27 9.18 5.15
N PHE A 537 -7.04 9.02 4.65
CA PHE A 537 -6.75 8.93 3.21
C PHE A 537 -7.58 7.88 2.46
N LEU A 538 -7.84 6.73 3.06
CA LEU A 538 -8.64 5.68 2.42
C LEU A 538 -10.12 6.04 2.26
N ASP A 539 -10.66 6.91 3.11
CA ASP A 539 -12.01 7.42 2.92
C ASP A 539 -12.06 8.44 1.77
N TRP A 540 -10.90 8.99 1.36
CA TRP A 540 -10.80 9.89 0.22
C TRP A 540 -10.80 9.15 -1.10
N LEU A 541 -10.42 7.87 -1.14
CA LEU A 541 -10.43 7.01 -2.33
C LEU A 541 -11.82 6.41 -2.52
#